data_AF-A0A2W4VYU4-F1
#
_entry.id   AF-A0A2W4VYU4-F1
#
_cell.length_a   1.000
_cell.length_b   1.000
_cell.length_c   1.000
_cell.angle_alpha   90.00
_cell.angle_beta   90.00
_cell.angle_gamma   90.00
#
_symmetry.space_group_name_H-M   'P 1'
#
loop_
_entity.id
_entity.type
_entity.pdbx_description
1 polymer ?
#
loop_
_entity_poly.entity_id
_entity_poly.type
_entity_poly.pdbx_seq_one_letter_code
_entity_poly.pdbx_strand_id
1 'polypeptide(L)'
;MRLNSIDPMLTQKDTTAWLFQVYAAFIISTGSFAASLYLLPMDNVVRSQLGISYVFSISASVSLTKTIRDNHEARKRHALIDAIITDKAITENHPLIELLENSKISK
;
A
#
# COMPACT_ATOMS: atom_id res chain seq x y z
N MET A 1 -16.16 30.76 9.74
CA MET A 1 -14.86 30.58 9.05
C MET A 1 -15.05 29.40 8.10
N ARG A 2 -14.84 29.55 6.77
CA ARG A 2 -15.27 28.52 5.80
C ARG A 2 -14.29 27.33 5.74
N LEU A 3 -14.85 26.13 5.57
CA LEU A 3 -14.16 24.89 5.26
C LEU A 3 -13.46 25.01 3.89
N ASN A 4 -12.15 25.28 3.86
CA ASN A 4 -11.36 25.44 2.63
C ASN A 4 -9.94 24.85 2.77
N SER A 5 -9.83 23.65 3.36
CA SER A 5 -8.55 22.95 3.51
C SER A 5 -8.65 21.42 3.47
N ILE A 6 -9.83 20.84 3.20
CA ILE A 6 -9.89 19.47 2.69
C ILE A 6 -9.61 19.53 1.18
N ASP A 7 -8.39 19.93 0.84
CA ASP A 7 -7.86 19.72 -0.50
C ASP A 7 -7.96 18.21 -0.76
N PRO A 8 -8.71 17.75 -1.77
CA PRO A 8 -8.82 16.34 -2.08
C PRO A 8 -7.41 15.89 -2.45
N MET A 9 -6.75 15.19 -1.55
CA MET A 9 -5.30 14.97 -1.63
C MET A 9 -4.94 14.37 -2.99
N LEU A 10 -4.43 15.22 -3.87
CA LEU A 10 -4.13 14.91 -5.25
C LEU A 10 -3.00 13.89 -5.24
N THR A 11 -3.38 12.61 -5.28
CA THR A 11 -2.47 11.51 -5.53
C THR A 11 -1.87 11.76 -6.90
N GLN A 12 -0.68 12.36 -6.92
CA GLN A 12 0.08 12.61 -8.13
C GLN A 12 0.29 11.26 -8.81
N LYS A 13 -0.39 11.08 -9.94
CA LYS A 13 -0.33 9.83 -10.69
C LYS A 13 0.86 9.89 -11.61
N ASP A 14 1.75 8.91 -11.50
CA ASP A 14 2.93 8.82 -12.35
C ASP A 14 2.56 8.78 -13.84
N THR A 15 3.39 9.42 -14.66
CA THR A 15 3.24 9.43 -16.13
C THR A 15 3.34 8.01 -16.69
N THR A 16 2.52 7.69 -17.69
CA THR A 16 2.50 6.37 -18.37
C THR A 16 3.89 5.93 -18.86
N ALA A 17 4.75 6.86 -19.28
CA ALA A 17 6.12 6.59 -19.70
C ALA A 17 7.01 6.09 -18.55
N TRP A 18 6.89 6.67 -17.35
CA TRP A 18 7.61 6.21 -16.15
C TRP A 18 7.14 4.82 -15.74
N LEU A 19 5.83 4.59 -15.75
CA LEU A 19 5.25 3.28 -15.44
C LEU A 19 5.76 2.20 -16.39
N PHE A 20 5.81 2.48 -17.70
CA PHE A 20 6.41 1.58 -18.70
C PHE A 20 7.89 1.30 -18.41
N GLN A 21 8.69 2.33 -18.12
CA GLN A 21 10.12 2.17 -17.79
C GLN A 21 10.32 1.24 -16.58
N VAL A 22 9.54 1.41 -15.51
CA VAL A 22 9.64 0.57 -14.31
C VAL A 22 9.30 -0.89 -14.61
N TYR A 23 8.22 -1.15 -15.36
CA TYR A 23 7.88 -2.52 -15.78
C TYR A 23 8.94 -3.14 -16.70
N ALA A 24 9.45 -2.39 -17.67
CA ALA A 24 10.50 -2.86 -18.58
C ALA A 24 11.79 -3.21 -17.83
N ALA A 25 12.26 -2.32 -16.93
CA ALA A 25 13.45 -2.55 -16.11
C ALA A 25 13.29 -3.79 -15.19
N PHE A 26 12.12 -3.96 -14.59
CA PHE A 26 11.83 -5.13 -13.75
C PHE A 26 11.85 -6.45 -14.54
N ILE A 27 11.22 -6.48 -15.73
CA ILE A 27 11.18 -7.65 -16.60
C ILE A 27 12.59 -7.99 -17.12
N ILE A 28 13.36 -6.99 -17.57
CA ILE A 28 14.73 -7.18 -18.08
C ILE A 28 15.65 -7.69 -16.97
N SER A 29 15.62 -7.09 -15.78
CA SER A 29 16.42 -7.52 -14.63
C SER A 29 16.08 -8.96 -14.20
N THR A 30 14.79 -9.27 -14.10
CA THR A 30 14.31 -10.59 -13.67
C THR A 30 14.60 -11.68 -14.69
N GLY A 31 14.38 -11.39 -15.98
CA GLY A 31 14.72 -12.28 -17.09
C GLY A 31 16.23 -12.53 -17.20
N SER A 32 17.04 -11.49 -17.02
CA SER A 32 18.52 -11.60 -17.05
C SER A 32 19.05 -12.46 -15.91
N PHE A 33 18.51 -12.31 -14.70
CA PHE A 33 18.89 -13.16 -13.57
C PHE A 33 18.49 -14.63 -13.81
N ALA A 34 17.28 -14.89 -14.28
CA ALA A 34 16.83 -16.24 -14.62
C ALA A 34 17.67 -16.88 -15.75
N ALA A 35 18.03 -16.11 -16.79
CA ALA A 35 18.91 -16.56 -17.86
C ALA A 35 20.33 -16.88 -17.36
N SER A 36 20.88 -16.04 -16.47
CA SER A 36 22.16 -16.28 -15.81
C SER A 36 22.15 -17.60 -15.01
N LEU A 37 21.05 -17.88 -14.30
CA LEU A 37 20.88 -19.11 -13.52
C LEU A 37 20.80 -20.37 -14.41
N TYR A 38 20.33 -20.24 -15.65
CA TYR A 38 20.32 -21.33 -16.63
C TYR A 38 21.72 -21.57 -17.24
N LEU A 39 22.45 -20.50 -17.56
CA LEU A 39 23.79 -20.54 -18.17
C LEU A 39 24.88 -21.06 -17.22
N LEU A 40 24.68 -20.98 -15.90
CA LEU A 40 25.67 -21.45 -14.93
C LEU A 40 25.81 -22.99 -14.92
N PRO A 41 27.05 -23.54 -15.02
CA PRO A 41 27.32 -24.96 -14.91
C PRO A 41 27.32 -25.39 -13.43
N MET A 42 26.16 -25.83 -12.94
CA MET A 42 25.94 -26.26 -11.57
C MET A 42 24.90 -27.37 -11.49
N ASP A 43 24.89 -28.10 -10.38
CA ASP A 43 23.96 -29.21 -10.16
C ASP A 43 22.49 -28.77 -10.19
N ASN A 44 21.63 -29.67 -10.67
CA ASN A 44 20.21 -29.41 -10.88
C ASN A 44 19.44 -29.17 -9.57
N VAL A 45 19.84 -29.78 -8.45
CA VAL A 45 19.22 -29.55 -7.14
C VAL A 45 19.55 -28.14 -6.66
N VAL A 46 20.81 -27.75 -6.74
CA VAL A 46 21.29 -26.41 -6.34
C VAL A 46 20.64 -25.32 -7.20
N ARG A 47 20.60 -25.50 -8.54
CA ARG A 47 19.92 -24.58 -9.46
C ARG A 47 18.44 -24.38 -9.08
N SER A 48 17.74 -25.48 -8.73
CA SER A 48 16.33 -25.44 -8.35
C SER A 48 16.11 -24.71 -7.02
N GLN A 49 16.94 -24.97 -6.01
CA GLN A 49 16.90 -24.30 -4.71
C GLN A 49 17.07 -22.78 -4.84
N LEU A 50 18.02 -22.34 -5.68
CA LEU A 50 18.25 -20.92 -5.98
C LEU A 50 17.07 -20.30 -6.74
N GLY A 51 16.52 -20.99 -7.74
CA GLY A 51 15.37 -20.50 -8.51
C GLY A 51 14.12 -20.31 -7.65
N ILE A 52 13.82 -21.26 -6.77
CA ILE A 52 12.69 -21.17 -5.81
C ILE A 52 12.91 -20.00 -4.84
N SER A 53 14.11 -19.89 -4.27
CA SER A 53 14.46 -18.81 -3.33
C SER A 53 14.33 -17.43 -3.96
N TYR A 54 14.73 -17.31 -5.23
CA TYR A 54 14.64 -16.08 -6.01
C TYR A 54 13.19 -15.65 -6.26
N VAL A 55 12.33 -16.55 -6.77
CA VAL A 55 10.91 -16.28 -7.00
C VAL A 55 10.18 -15.95 -5.70
N PHE A 56 10.50 -16.66 -4.61
CA PHE A 56 9.94 -16.40 -3.29
C PHE A 56 10.31 -14.98 -2.79
N SER A 57 11.57 -14.56 -2.95
CA SER A 57 12.03 -13.22 -2.58
C SER A 57 11.28 -12.10 -3.31
N ILE A 58 11.06 -12.25 -4.62
CA ILE A 58 10.23 -11.31 -5.41
C ILE A 58 8.80 -11.25 -4.88
N SER A 59 8.18 -12.41 -4.65
CA SER A 59 6.80 -12.50 -4.12
C SER A 59 6.67 -11.83 -2.74
N ALA A 60 7.64 -12.06 -1.85
CA ALA A 60 7.71 -11.45 -0.53
C ALA A 60 7.87 -9.92 -0.61
N SER A 61 8.77 -9.42 -1.46
CA SER A 61 8.97 -7.97 -1.67
C SER A 61 7.73 -7.27 -2.21
N VAL A 62 7.05 -7.88 -3.19
CA VAL A 62 5.79 -7.38 -3.75
C VAL A 62 4.67 -7.39 -2.71
N SER A 63 4.61 -8.42 -1.86
CA SER A 63 3.61 -8.51 -0.78
C SER A 63 3.86 -7.48 0.31
N LEU A 64 5.11 -7.33 0.75
CA LEU A 64 5.53 -6.31 1.72
C LEU A 64 5.19 -4.90 1.24
N THR A 65 5.46 -4.61 -0.05
CA THR A 65 5.15 -3.30 -0.65
C THR A 65 3.65 -3.01 -0.65
N LYS A 66 2.80 -4.02 -0.95
CA LYS A 66 1.34 -3.88 -0.81
C LYS A 66 0.96 -3.59 0.64
N THR A 67 1.39 -4.41 1.59
CA THR A 67 1.08 -4.22 3.02
C THR A 67 1.48 -2.85 3.55
N ILE A 68 2.64 -2.31 3.15
CA ILE A 68 3.09 -0.97 3.54
C ILE A 68 2.13 0.10 2.97
N ARG A 69 1.78 -0.01 1.68
CA ARG A 69 0.85 0.91 1.00
C ARG A 69 -0.56 0.83 1.61
N ASP A 70 -1.10 -0.36 1.79
CA ASP A 70 -2.45 -0.58 2.33
C ASP A 70 -2.56 -0.01 3.75
N ASN A 71 -1.52 -0.21 4.57
CA ASN A 71 -1.41 0.41 5.91
C ASN A 71 -1.33 1.94 5.86
N HIS A 72 -0.65 2.53 4.86
CA HIS A 72 -0.60 3.97 4.67
C HIS A 72 -1.97 4.53 4.26
N GLU A 73 -2.65 3.90 3.29
CA GLU A 73 -4.00 4.28 2.87
C GLU A 73 -5.03 4.11 4.00
N ALA A 74 -4.93 3.04 4.81
CA ALA A 74 -5.80 2.83 5.96
C ALA A 74 -5.67 3.95 7.01
N ARG A 75 -4.44 4.26 7.44
CA ARG A 75 -4.17 5.39 8.38
C ARG A 75 -4.73 6.71 7.87
N LYS A 76 -4.55 7.00 6.58
CA LYS A 76 -5.09 8.20 5.93
C LYS A 76 -6.63 8.25 5.96
N ARG A 77 -7.30 7.12 5.73
CA ARG A 77 -8.78 7.03 5.84
C ARG A 77 -9.27 7.25 7.27
N HIS A 78 -8.60 6.68 8.27
CA HIS A 78 -8.97 6.90 9.68
C HIS A 78 -8.84 8.38 10.07
N ALA A 79 -7.71 9.03 9.75
CA ALA A 79 -7.52 10.46 10.04
C ALA A 79 -8.59 11.37 9.38
N LEU A 80 -9.06 11.02 8.18
CA LEU A 80 -10.17 11.75 7.53
C LEU A 80 -11.51 11.54 8.24
N ILE A 81 -11.79 10.31 8.72
CA ILE A 81 -12.98 10.01 9.51
C ILE A 81 -12.96 10.77 10.85
N ASP A 82 -11.83 10.74 11.55
CA ASP A 82 -11.65 11.44 12.83
C ASP A 82 -11.82 12.96 12.68
N ALA A 83 -11.27 13.54 11.60
CA ALA A 83 -11.45 14.95 11.28
C ALA A 83 -12.92 15.32 10.99
N ILE A 84 -13.65 14.50 10.23
CA ILE A 84 -15.08 14.71 9.94
C ILE A 84 -15.94 14.57 11.20
N ILE A 85 -15.65 13.60 12.07
CA ILE A 85 -16.35 13.42 13.35
C ILE A 85 -16.10 14.62 14.27
N THR A 86 -14.86 15.11 14.33
CA THR A 86 -14.48 16.27 15.14
C THR A 86 -15.16 17.56 14.63
N ASP A 87 -15.15 17.79 13.32
CA ASP A 87 -15.82 18.95 12.69
C ASP A 87 -17.34 18.96 12.95
N LYS A 88 -17.98 17.79 12.86
CA LYS A 88 -19.40 17.61 13.21
C LYS A 88 -19.68 17.91 14.69
N ALA A 89 -18.87 17.36 15.59
CA ALA A 89 -19.02 17.57 17.03
C ALA A 89 -18.87 19.05 17.43
N ILE A 90 -17.98 19.79 16.77
CA ILE A 90 -17.80 21.24 16.98
C ILE A 90 -18.97 22.04 16.37
N THR A 91 -19.53 21.59 15.24
CA THR A 91 -20.55 22.33 14.50
C THR A 91 -21.96 22.21 15.09
N GLU A 92 -22.35 21.05 15.63
CA GLU A 92 -23.72 20.85 16.15
C GLU A 92 -23.90 21.24 17.62
N ASN A 93 -22.82 21.33 18.42
CA ASN A 93 -22.83 21.64 19.87
C ASN A 93 -23.81 20.78 20.73
N HIS A 94 -24.22 19.64 20.19
CA HIS A 94 -24.99 18.49 20.73
C HIS A 94 -25.09 17.46 19.58
N PRO A 95 -25.83 16.34 19.69
CA PRO A 95 -25.99 15.45 20.83
C PRO A 95 -25.06 14.22 20.74
N LEU A 96 -24.30 14.05 19.65
CA LEU A 96 -23.77 12.73 19.21
C LEU A 96 -22.85 12.02 20.21
N ILE A 97 -22.26 12.73 21.17
CA ILE A 97 -21.54 12.13 22.31
C ILE A 97 -22.47 11.22 23.12
N GLU A 98 -23.70 11.65 23.35
CA GLU A 98 -24.75 10.91 24.06
C GLU A 98 -25.13 9.62 23.31
N LEU A 99 -25.16 9.63 21.98
CA LEU A 99 -25.42 8.44 21.16
C LEU A 99 -24.24 7.46 21.14
N LEU A 100 -23.00 7.97 21.09
CA LEU A 100 -21.80 7.14 21.16
C LEU A 100 -21.63 6.50 22.55
N GLU A 101 -21.92 7.25 23.61
CA GLU A 101 -21.92 6.77 25.00
C GLU A 101 -22.99 5.70 25.21
N ASN A 102 -24.24 5.96 24.79
CA ASN A 102 -25.32 4.98 24.89
C ASN A 102 -25.06 3.71 24.05
N SER A 103 -24.38 3.83 22.90
CA SER A 103 -23.94 2.66 22.12
C SER A 103 -22.86 1.81 22.80
N LYS A 104 -22.00 2.43 23.63
CA LYS A 104 -20.99 1.73 24.43
C LYS A 104 -21.59 1.00 25.63
N ILE A 105 -22.70 1.48 26.18
CA ILE A 105 -23.42 0.86 27.30
C ILE A 105 -24.23 -0.37 26.85
N SER A 106 -24.52 -0.50 25.56
CA SER A 106 -25.25 -1.63 24.97
C SER A 106 -24.37 -2.85 24.58
N LYS A 107 -23.14 -2.96 25.10
CA LYS A 107 -22.22 -4.09 24.92
C LYS A 107 -21.60 -4.52 26.25
#